data_AF-A0A2A2M4P5-F1
#
_entry.id   AF-A0A2A2M4P5-F1
#
_cell.length_a   1.000
_cell.length_b   1.000
_cell.length_c   1.000
_cell.angle_alpha   90.00
_cell.angle_beta   90.00
_cell.angle_gamma   90.00
#
_symmetry.space_group_name_H-M   'P 1'
#
loop_
_entity.id
_entity.type
_entity.pdbx_description
1 polymer ?
#
loop_
_entity_poly.entity_id
_entity_poly.type
_entity_poly.pdbx_seq_one_letter_code
_entity_poly.pdbx_strand_id
1 'polypeptide(L)'
;MQAIEHEALRQVEVLESGGTIVQETRLFNPDTGTTRSMRSKEDAHDYRYFPDPDLLPLELDEAFLADCRASLPELPDAKRARYEAAGISPYQAGVLTAEVEAARWFDALLDAGAKPVAAANWTTSELFGALNRVGKSIAESPVCSR
;
A
#
# COMPACT_ATOMS: atom_id res chain seq x y z
N MET A 1 6.64 -5.65 10.40
CA MET A 1 7.75 -6.59 10.07
C MET A 1 8.05 -7.57 11.19
N GLN A 2 8.01 -7.15 12.46
CA GLN A 2 8.32 -7.99 13.65
C GLN A 2 7.71 -9.41 13.67
N ALA A 3 6.43 -9.56 13.29
CA ALA A 3 5.77 -10.87 13.26
C ALA A 3 6.43 -11.86 12.27
N ILE A 4 6.78 -11.37 11.07
CA ILE A 4 7.41 -12.18 10.02
C ILE A 4 8.84 -12.51 10.41
N GLU A 5 9.59 -11.54 10.95
CA GLU A 5 10.97 -11.73 11.40
C GLU A 5 11.06 -12.76 12.52
N HIS A 6 10.20 -12.65 13.54
CA HIS A 6 10.15 -13.60 14.64
C HIS A 6 9.81 -15.01 14.15
N GLU A 7 8.79 -15.14 13.29
CA GLU A 7 8.38 -16.45 12.77
C GLU A 7 9.45 -17.07 11.86
N ALA A 8 10.14 -16.25 11.06
CA ALA A 8 11.25 -16.71 10.22
C ALA A 8 12.39 -17.29 11.07
N LEU A 9 12.82 -16.57 12.13
CA LEU A 9 13.85 -17.07 13.05
C LEU A 9 13.41 -18.36 13.75
N ARG A 10 12.18 -18.42 14.24
CA ARG A 10 11.63 -19.63 14.86
C ARG A 10 11.62 -20.83 13.89
N GLN A 11 11.31 -20.62 12.61
CA GLN A 11 11.36 -21.70 11.63
C GLN A 11 12.79 -22.14 11.32
N VAL A 12 13.74 -21.20 11.25
CA VAL A 12 15.17 -21.51 11.11
C VAL A 12 15.65 -22.37 12.28
N GLU A 13 15.38 -21.98 13.53
CA GLU A 13 15.78 -22.74 14.72
C GLU A 13 15.23 -24.16 14.76
N VAL A 14 13.96 -24.35 14.36
CA VAL A 14 13.35 -25.68 14.28
C VAL A 14 14.05 -26.55 13.22
N LEU A 15 14.43 -25.98 12.07
CA LEU A 15 15.12 -26.72 11.03
C LEU A 15 16.57 -27.04 11.40
N GLU A 16 17.30 -26.09 11.99
CA GLU A 16 18.71 -26.25 12.39
C GLU A 16 18.87 -27.24 13.55
N SER A 17 17.86 -27.35 14.42
CA SER A 17 17.78 -28.37 15.48
C SER A 17 17.40 -29.77 14.97
N GLY A 18 17.19 -29.94 13.66
CA GLY A 18 16.79 -31.21 13.03
C GLY A 18 15.30 -31.53 13.17
N GLY A 19 14.49 -30.55 13.60
CA GLY A 19 13.04 -30.66 13.67
C GLY A 19 12.35 -30.48 12.31
N THR A 20 11.02 -30.55 12.31
CA THR A 20 10.19 -30.35 11.11
C THR A 20 9.15 -29.28 11.38
N ILE A 21 8.92 -28.39 10.40
CA ILE A 21 7.88 -27.37 10.50
C ILE A 21 6.50 -28.02 10.34
N VAL A 22 5.69 -27.91 11.38
CA VAL A 22 4.29 -28.36 11.37
C VAL A 22 3.41 -27.28 10.74
N GLN A 23 2.45 -27.69 9.93
CA GLN A 23 1.48 -26.77 9.35
C GLN A 23 0.45 -26.34 10.41
N GLU A 24 0.46 -25.06 10.76
CA GLU A 24 -0.37 -24.53 11.84
C GLU A 24 -0.84 -23.10 11.54
N THR A 25 -1.89 -22.68 12.23
CA THR A 25 -2.28 -21.26 12.29
C THR A 25 -1.73 -20.68 13.58
N ARG A 26 -0.88 -19.65 13.49
CA ARG A 26 -0.27 -18.98 14.65
C ARG A 26 -0.82 -17.56 14.79
N LEU A 27 -0.81 -17.04 16.01
CA LEU A 27 -1.16 -15.66 16.34
C LEU A 27 0.09 -14.91 16.79
N PHE A 28 0.24 -13.67 16.34
CA PHE A 28 1.29 -12.77 16.81
C PHE A 28 0.81 -11.96 18.03
N ASN A 29 1.63 -11.88 19.07
CA ASN A 29 1.40 -11.01 20.22
C ASN A 29 2.29 -9.76 20.13
N PRO A 30 1.74 -8.55 19.97
CA PRO A 30 2.53 -7.32 19.87
C PRO A 30 3.23 -6.94 21.18
N ASP A 31 2.71 -7.33 22.34
CA ASP A 31 3.30 -6.98 23.64
C ASP A 31 4.60 -7.75 23.90
N THR A 32 4.65 -9.02 23.47
CA THR A 32 5.81 -9.90 23.67
C THR A 32 6.68 -10.02 22.42
N GLY A 33 6.17 -9.60 21.26
CA GLY A 33 6.85 -9.75 19.98
C GLY A 33 6.98 -11.20 19.51
N THR A 34 6.15 -12.13 20.03
CA THR A 34 6.26 -13.57 19.77
C THR A 34 5.04 -14.14 19.03
N THR A 35 5.20 -15.28 18.37
CA THR A 35 4.08 -16.05 17.81
C THR A 35 3.70 -17.21 18.73
N ARG A 36 2.40 -17.49 18.85
CA ARG A 36 1.86 -18.67 19.55
C ARG A 36 1.02 -19.51 18.60
N SER A 37 1.09 -20.84 18.74
CA SER A 37 0.21 -21.74 18.00
C SER A 37 -1.24 -21.59 18.47
N MET A 38 -2.19 -21.66 17.54
CA MET A 38 -3.62 -21.69 17.85
C MET A 38 -4.22 -23.05 17.50
N ARG A 39 -4.22 -23.40 16.20
CA ARG A 39 -4.76 -24.66 15.70
C ARG A 39 -3.75 -25.34 14.78
N SER A 40 -3.63 -26.66 14.90
CA SER A 40 -2.99 -27.48 13.88
C SER A 40 -3.89 -27.55 12.65
N LYS A 41 -3.30 -27.66 11.46
CA LYS A 41 -4.03 -27.95 10.22
C LYS A 41 -4.03 -29.46 9.97
N GLU A 42 -4.52 -30.25 10.94
CA GLU A 42 -4.66 -31.70 10.74
C GLU A 42 -5.84 -32.02 9.81
N ASP A 43 -6.86 -31.16 9.79
CA ASP A 43 -7.97 -31.23 8.84
C ASP A 43 -8.03 -29.92 8.05
N ALA A 44 -7.57 -29.93 6.79
CA ALA A 44 -7.92 -28.87 5.87
C ALA A 44 -9.46 -28.83 5.78
N HIS A 45 -10.07 -27.74 6.23
CA HIS A 45 -11.53 -27.63 6.22
C HIS A 45 -12.04 -27.81 4.79
N ASP A 46 -12.84 -28.85 4.57
CA ASP A 46 -13.61 -29.00 3.35
C ASP A 46 -14.73 -27.95 3.34
N TYR A 47 -14.45 -26.82 2.69
CA TYR A 47 -15.41 -25.74 2.53
C TYR A 47 -16.56 -26.12 1.59
N ARG A 48 -16.50 -27.30 0.94
CA ARG A 48 -17.53 -27.83 0.04
C ARG A 48 -17.94 -26.79 -0.99
N TYR A 49 -16.95 -26.18 -1.65
CA TYR A 49 -17.19 -25.15 -2.66
C TYR A 49 -18.13 -25.70 -3.75
N PHE A 50 -19.21 -24.98 -3.99
CA PHE A 50 -20.13 -25.22 -5.09
C PHE A 50 -20.61 -23.87 -5.64
N PRO A 51 -21.03 -23.80 -6.91
CA PRO A 51 -21.65 -22.60 -7.46
C PRO A 51 -22.89 -22.27 -6.65
N ASP A 52 -22.99 -21.03 -6.18
CA ASP A 52 -24.17 -20.55 -5.47
C ASP A 52 -25.38 -20.65 -6.42
N PRO A 53 -26.40 -21.49 -6.11
CA PRO A 53 -27.53 -21.74 -7.00
C PRO A 53 -28.48 -20.55 -7.09
N ASP A 54 -28.41 -19.63 -6.13
CA ASP A 54 -29.24 -18.43 -6.09
C ASP A 54 -28.62 -17.29 -6.92
N LEU A 55 -27.33 -17.40 -7.28
CA LEU A 55 -26.61 -16.42 -8.09
C LEU A 55 -26.31 -16.97 -9.48
N LEU A 56 -26.90 -16.34 -10.49
CA LEU A 56 -26.51 -16.59 -11.88
C LEU A 56 -25.03 -16.20 -12.08
N PRO A 57 -24.31 -16.86 -13.01
CA PRO A 57 -22.96 -16.45 -13.38
C PRO A 57 -22.91 -14.97 -13.78
N LEU A 58 -21.95 -14.24 -13.22
CA LEU A 58 -21.70 -12.85 -13.60
C LEU A 58 -20.93 -12.81 -14.92
N GLU A 59 -21.58 -12.36 -15.98
CA GLU A 59 -20.95 -12.11 -17.28
C GLU A 59 -20.59 -10.63 -17.40
N LEU A 60 -19.30 -10.33 -17.59
CA LEU A 60 -18.79 -8.99 -17.85
C LEU A 60 -18.37 -8.91 -19.31
N ASP A 61 -19.03 -8.07 -20.10
CA ASP A 61 -18.75 -7.92 -21.52
C ASP A 61 -17.54 -7.01 -21.79
N GLU A 62 -17.04 -7.05 -23.03
CA GLU A 62 -15.90 -6.23 -23.46
C GLU A 62 -16.18 -4.73 -23.35
N ALA A 63 -17.45 -4.31 -23.51
CA ALA A 63 -17.84 -2.92 -23.36
C ALA A 63 -17.66 -2.44 -21.92
N PHE A 64 -18.12 -3.22 -20.94
CA PHE A 64 -17.92 -2.96 -19.53
C PHE A 64 -16.44 -2.90 -19.16
N LEU A 65 -15.63 -3.85 -19.66
CA LEU A 65 -14.19 -3.85 -19.42
C LEU A 65 -13.49 -2.63 -20.03
N ALA A 66 -13.90 -2.21 -21.22
CA ALA A 66 -13.38 -1.01 -21.87
C ALA A 66 -13.71 0.25 -21.06
N ASP A 67 -14.95 0.38 -20.59
CA ASP A 67 -15.40 1.50 -19.75
C ASP A 67 -14.63 1.54 -18.43
N CYS A 68 -14.45 0.39 -17.76
CA CYS A 68 -13.63 0.31 -16.54
C CYS A 68 -12.20 0.79 -16.80
N ARG A 69 -11.55 0.31 -17.87
CA ARG A 69 -10.19 0.72 -18.23
C ARG A 69 -10.10 2.21 -18.52
N ALA A 70 -11.07 2.77 -19.23
CA ALA A 70 -11.13 4.20 -19.53
C ALA A 70 -11.38 5.08 -18.29
N SER A 71 -12.07 4.53 -17.29
CA SER A 71 -12.34 5.23 -16.02
C SER A 71 -11.17 5.23 -15.04
N LEU A 72 -10.14 4.40 -15.26
CA LEU A 72 -9.01 4.31 -14.35
C LEU A 72 -8.20 5.62 -14.36
N PRO A 73 -7.96 6.22 -13.19
CA PRO A 73 -7.03 7.34 -13.08
C PRO A 73 -5.60 6.89 -13.31
N GLU A 74 -4.69 7.85 -13.50
CA GLU A 74 -3.24 7.59 -13.53
C GLU A 74 -2.81 6.84 -12.26
N LEU A 75 -2.28 5.63 -12.42
CA LEU A 75 -1.82 4.80 -11.31
C LEU A 75 -0.52 5.35 -10.68
N PRO A 76 -0.24 5.03 -9.39
CA PRO A 76 0.91 5.59 -8.68
C PRO A 76 2.27 5.34 -9.35
N ASP A 77 2.49 4.17 -9.95
CA ASP A 77 3.76 3.86 -10.63
C ASP A 77 3.97 4.71 -11.89
N ALA A 78 2.91 4.88 -12.70
CA ALA A 78 2.95 5.73 -13.89
C ALA A 78 3.16 7.20 -13.49
N LYS A 79 2.48 7.66 -12.45
CA LYS A 79 2.62 9.00 -11.90
C LYS A 79 4.03 9.25 -11.36
N ARG A 80 4.61 8.28 -10.64
CA ARG A 80 6.00 8.36 -10.15
C ARG A 80 6.97 8.51 -11.32
N ALA A 81 6.82 7.69 -12.36
CA ALA A 81 7.66 7.80 -13.56
C ALA A 81 7.52 9.16 -14.25
N ARG A 82 6.31 9.73 -14.32
CA ARG A 82 6.07 11.08 -14.84
C ARG A 82 6.78 12.17 -14.01
N TYR A 83 6.74 12.07 -12.68
CA TYR A 83 7.45 12.99 -11.80
C TYR A 83 8.97 12.89 -11.94
N GLU A 84 9.51 11.67 -12.04
CA GLU A 84 10.94 11.44 -12.29
C GLU A 84 11.38 12.01 -13.64
N ALA A 85 10.56 11.84 -14.68
CA ALA A 85 10.80 12.45 -15.99
C ALA A 85 10.78 14.00 -15.95
N ALA A 86 10.09 14.60 -14.97
CA ALA A 86 10.11 16.04 -14.70
C ALA A 86 11.33 16.50 -13.87
N GLY A 87 12.28 15.60 -13.59
CA GLY A 87 13.51 15.88 -12.86
C GLY A 87 13.40 15.75 -11.34
N ILE A 88 12.27 15.27 -10.82
CA ILE A 88 12.09 15.01 -9.39
C ILE A 88 12.85 13.73 -9.02
N SER A 89 13.53 13.70 -7.87
CA SER A 89 14.26 12.50 -7.46
C SER A 89 13.32 11.31 -7.24
N PRO A 90 13.76 10.05 -7.47
CA PRO A 90 12.94 8.86 -7.23
C PRO A 90 12.39 8.78 -5.79
N TYR A 91 13.19 9.23 -4.82
CA TYR A 91 12.77 9.31 -3.42
C TYR A 91 11.58 10.25 -3.24
N GLN A 92 11.69 11.49 -3.72
CA GLN A 92 10.60 12.47 -3.59
C GLN A 92 9.38 12.08 -4.40
N ALA A 93 9.58 11.53 -5.59
CA ALA A 93 8.48 11.02 -6.41
C ALA A 93 7.71 9.93 -5.66
N GLY A 94 8.41 8.99 -5.00
CA GLY A 94 7.79 7.98 -4.14
C GLY A 94 7.07 8.55 -2.93
N VAL A 95 7.62 9.59 -2.28
CA VAL A 95 6.95 10.28 -1.16
C VAL A 95 5.67 11.00 -1.62
N LEU A 96 5.71 11.67 -2.76
CA LEU A 96 4.58 12.44 -3.30
C LEU A 96 3.46 11.55 -3.84
N THR A 97 3.77 10.31 -4.26
CA THR A 97 2.78 9.35 -4.76
C THR A 97 2.37 8.30 -3.72
N ALA A 98 2.85 8.41 -2.47
CA ALA A 98 2.48 7.49 -1.40
C ALA A 98 1.00 7.58 -1.03
N GLU A 99 0.41 8.79 -1.11
CA GLU A 99 -0.99 9.06 -0.80
C GLU A 99 -1.66 9.79 -1.97
N VAL A 100 -2.93 9.46 -2.26
CA VAL A 100 -3.65 10.00 -3.43
C VAL A 100 -3.89 11.51 -3.30
N GLU A 101 -4.18 11.97 -2.09
CA GLU A 101 -4.44 13.37 -1.76
C GLU A 101 -3.19 14.21 -1.95
N ALA A 102 -2.02 13.69 -1.53
CA ALA A 102 -0.74 14.33 -1.74
C ALA A 102 -0.40 14.47 -3.23
N ALA A 103 -0.60 13.39 -3.98
CA ALA A 103 -0.37 13.38 -5.42
C ALA A 103 -1.28 14.39 -6.16
N ARG A 104 -2.57 14.43 -5.82
CA ARG A 104 -3.53 15.38 -6.42
C ARG A 104 -3.22 16.83 -6.07
N TRP A 105 -2.86 17.10 -4.81
CA TRP A 105 -2.50 18.44 -4.37
C TRP A 105 -1.24 18.92 -5.10
N PHE A 106 -0.26 18.04 -5.27
CA PHE A 106 0.98 18.33 -5.97
C PHE A 106 0.77 18.53 -7.48
N ASP A 107 -0.03 17.70 -8.14
CA ASP A 107 -0.41 17.91 -9.54
C ASP A 107 -1.07 19.29 -9.73
N ALA A 108 -1.98 19.69 -8.85
CA ALA A 108 -2.61 21.01 -8.91
C ALA A 108 -1.60 22.16 -8.75
N LEU A 109 -0.54 21.97 -7.95
CA LEU A 109 0.54 22.95 -7.82
C LEU A 109 1.39 23.03 -9.10
N LEU A 110 1.65 21.90 -9.76
CA LEU A 110 2.34 21.87 -11.06
C LEU A 110 1.49 22.53 -12.16
N ASP A 111 0.17 22.26 -12.17
CA ASP A 111 -0.78 22.87 -13.10
C ASP A 111 -0.88 24.40 -12.93
N ALA A 112 -0.64 24.91 -11.71
CA ALA A 112 -0.52 26.34 -11.43
C ALA A 112 0.80 26.97 -11.93
N GLY A 113 1.71 26.17 -12.52
CA GLY A 113 2.96 26.64 -13.13
C GLY A 113 4.18 26.57 -12.21
N ALA A 114 4.09 25.88 -11.07
CA ALA A 114 5.24 25.70 -10.19
C ALA A 114 6.34 24.85 -10.87
N LYS A 115 7.61 25.21 -10.63
CA LYS A 115 8.75 24.45 -11.16
C LYS A 115 8.83 23.08 -10.46
N PRO A 116 8.81 21.94 -11.19
CA PRO A 116 8.64 20.61 -10.60
C PRO A 116 9.59 20.29 -9.44
N VAL A 117 10.90 20.48 -9.65
CA VAL A 117 11.93 20.17 -8.64
C VAL A 117 11.80 21.07 -7.40
N ALA A 118 11.55 22.37 -7.59
CA ALA A 118 11.40 23.31 -6.49
C ALA A 118 10.11 23.04 -5.70
N ALA A 119 9.01 22.76 -6.40
CA ALA A 119 7.74 22.39 -5.80
C ALA A 119 7.87 21.10 -4.99
N ALA A 120 8.55 20.08 -5.52
CA ALA A 120 8.76 18.82 -4.83
C ALA A 120 9.55 19.03 -3.53
N ASN A 121 10.67 19.77 -3.58
CA ASN A 121 11.47 20.11 -2.41
C ASN A 121 10.65 20.81 -1.32
N TRP A 122 9.88 21.82 -1.70
CA TRP A 122 9.07 22.59 -0.75
C TRP A 122 7.94 21.73 -0.16
N THR A 123 7.27 20.93 -0.99
CA THR A 123 6.16 20.07 -0.55
C THR A 123 6.65 19.01 0.43
N THR A 124 7.70 18.27 0.09
CA THR A 124 8.18 17.14 0.90
C THR A 124 8.86 17.58 2.19
N SER A 125 9.56 18.71 2.18
CA SER A 125 10.34 19.17 3.34
C SER A 125 9.56 20.14 4.22
N GLU A 126 8.99 21.19 3.63
CA GLU A 126 8.37 22.28 4.39
C GLU A 126 6.90 21.99 4.70
N LEU A 127 6.09 21.72 3.68
CA LEU A 127 4.65 21.53 3.86
C LEU A 127 4.36 20.30 4.72
N PHE A 128 4.92 19.13 4.36
CA PHE A 128 4.70 17.91 5.13
C PHE A 128 5.27 18.04 6.56
N GLY A 129 6.43 18.67 6.71
CA GLY A 129 7.01 18.96 8.01
C GLY A 129 6.14 19.88 8.88
N ALA A 130 5.49 20.88 8.28
CA ALA A 130 4.57 21.78 8.98
C ALA A 130 3.26 21.08 9.35
N LEU A 131 2.68 20.31 8.44
CA LEU A 131 1.45 19.56 8.65
C LEU A 131 1.61 18.50 9.75
N ASN A 132 2.72 17.77 9.74
CA ASN A 132 3.05 16.81 10.80
C ASN A 132 3.16 17.47 12.18
N ARG A 133 3.74 18.68 12.27
CA ARG A 133 3.84 19.44 13.54
C ARG A 133 2.48 19.82 14.12
N VAL A 134 1.49 20.06 13.27
CA VAL A 134 0.12 20.41 13.69
C VAL A 134 -0.84 19.21 13.66
N GLY A 135 -0.33 18.00 13.37
CA GLY A 135 -1.12 16.77 13.31
C GLY A 135 -2.20 16.77 12.23
N LYS A 136 -2.00 17.51 11.13
CA LYS A 136 -2.97 17.60 10.03
C LYS A 136 -2.51 16.83 8.81
N SER A 137 -3.46 16.34 8.03
CA SER A 137 -3.19 15.80 6.70
C SER A 137 -3.09 16.92 5.65
N ILE A 138 -2.60 16.58 4.45
CA ILE A 138 -2.55 17.54 3.33
C ILE A 138 -3.96 17.95 2.84
N ALA A 139 -4.96 17.10 3.05
CA ALA A 139 -6.36 17.41 2.74
C ALA A 139 -6.92 18.52 3.65
N GLU A 140 -6.36 18.69 4.85
CA GLU A 140 -6.72 19.71 5.84
C GLU A 140 -5.74 20.89 5.85
N SER A 141 -4.89 20.97 4.83
CA SER A 141 -3.88 22.01 4.72
C SER A 141 -4.55 23.39 4.66
N PRO A 142 -4.12 24.34 5.50
CA PRO A 142 -4.55 25.74 5.37
C PRO A 142 -3.91 26.43 4.15
N VAL A 143 -2.95 25.78 3.50
CA VAL A 143 -2.26 26.26 2.29
C VAL A 143 -2.85 25.57 1.07
N CYS A 144 -3.30 26.39 0.12
CA CYS A 144 -3.84 25.96 -1.17
C CYS A 144 -2.70 25.67 -2.17
N SER A 145 -2.91 24.72 -3.08
CA SER A 145 -2.00 24.43 -4.21
C SER A 145 -2.18 25.39 -5.40
N ARG A 146 -3.19 26.27 -5.34
CA ARG A 146 -3.49 27.32 -6.32
C ARG A 146 -3.31 28.70 -5.71
#